data_AF-A0A2D7FMG7-F1
#
_entry.id   AF-A0A2D7FMG7-F1
#
_cell.length_a   1.000
_cell.length_b   1.000
_cell.length_c   1.000
_cell.angle_alpha   90.00
_cell.angle_beta   90.00
_cell.angle_gamma   90.00
#
_symmetry.space_group_name_H-M   'P 1'
#
loop_
_entity.id
_entity.type
_entity.pdbx_description
1 polymer ?
#
loop_
_entity_poly.entity_id
_entity_poly.type
_entity_poly.pdbx_seq_one_letter_code
_entity_poly.pdbx_strand_id
1 'polypeptide(L)'
;MEIWFSKSILATFCIVPSFIAIPFMKFRFGIDPLLFLAWYFGATAISIMAYLALSGRSGEILPPASILAVILLIGATFGALANGSLFQAIGLAPNPGLPPAIYATSSMLVFFLSVALAGTCPTLFKPVIADFGRIAGIGLILAGLYLLAGGKIAGFFRAGG
;
A
#
# COMPACT_ATOMS: atom_id res chain seq x y z
N MET A 1 22.01 8.02 -1.08
CA MET A 1 20.71 7.32 -0.89
C MET A 1 19.83 7.71 -2.07
N GLU A 2 19.25 6.73 -2.77
CA GLU A 2 18.48 7.01 -4.01
C GLU A 2 17.16 7.74 -3.69
N ILE A 3 16.73 8.64 -4.59
CA ILE A 3 15.57 9.53 -4.37
C ILE A 3 14.28 8.75 -4.07
N TRP A 4 14.08 7.60 -4.73
CA TRP A 4 12.89 6.76 -4.50
C TRP A 4 12.83 6.27 -3.06
N PHE A 5 13.97 5.93 -2.47
CA PHE A 5 14.04 5.41 -1.11
C PHE A 5 13.70 6.49 -0.08
N SER A 6 14.25 7.69 -0.24
CA SER A 6 13.89 8.83 0.62
C SER A 6 12.41 9.19 0.52
N LYS A 7 11.81 9.09 -0.68
CA LYS A 7 10.37 9.29 -0.87
C LYS A 7 9.54 8.21 -0.18
N SER A 8 9.98 6.96 -0.18
CA SER A 8 9.31 5.87 0.56
C SER A 8 9.33 6.12 2.06
N ILE A 9 10.45 6.54 2.64
CA ILE A 9 10.54 6.89 4.07
C ILE A 9 9.58 8.03 4.41
N LEU A 10 9.59 9.09 3.61
CA LEU A 10 8.67 10.22 3.82
C LEU A 10 7.21 9.76 3.77
N ALA A 11 6.85 8.94 2.79
CA ALA A 11 5.50 8.38 2.68
C ALA A 11 5.12 7.55 3.91
N THR A 12 6.04 6.75 4.45
CA THR A 12 5.82 5.99 5.70
C THR A 12 5.50 6.91 6.88
N PHE A 13 6.22 8.02 7.05
CA PHE A 13 5.91 8.96 8.13
C PHE A 13 4.58 9.70 7.90
N CYS A 14 4.31 10.12 6.66
CA CYS A 14 3.11 10.89 6.34
C CYS A 14 1.81 10.08 6.39
N ILE A 15 1.85 8.75 6.23
CA ILE A 15 0.64 7.92 6.26
C ILE A 15 0.17 7.57 7.69
N VAL A 16 1.07 7.61 8.68
CA VAL A 16 0.73 7.25 10.08
C VAL A 16 -0.43 8.08 10.65
N PRO A 17 -0.45 9.42 10.52
CA PRO A 17 -1.59 10.23 10.98
C PRO A 17 -2.91 9.80 10.34
N SER A 18 -2.91 9.39 9.06
CA SER A 18 -4.11 8.92 8.37
C SER A 18 -4.64 7.62 8.99
N PHE A 19 -3.78 6.66 9.32
CA PHE A 19 -4.21 5.42 9.97
C PHE A 19 -4.73 5.63 11.40
N ILE A 20 -4.14 6.56 12.15
CA ILE A 20 -4.62 6.93 13.50
C ILE A 20 -5.95 7.70 13.42
N ALA A 21 -6.11 8.55 12.40
CA ALA A 21 -7.32 9.35 12.23
C ALA A 21 -8.57 8.49 12.02
N ILE A 22 -8.47 7.32 11.39
CA ILE A 22 -9.63 6.45 11.10
C ILE A 22 -10.40 6.05 12.39
N PRO A 23 -9.79 5.32 13.36
CA PRO A 23 -10.49 4.95 14.58
C PRO A 23 -10.84 6.18 15.44
N PHE A 24 -10.00 7.23 15.42
CA PHE A 24 -10.30 8.48 16.12
C PHE A 24 -11.57 9.15 15.59
N MET A 25 -11.72 9.28 14.27
CA MET A 25 -12.89 9.90 13.64
C MET A 25 -14.15 9.08 13.85
N LYS A 26 -14.05 7.75 13.82
CA LYS A 26 -15.16 6.85 14.15
C LYS A 26 -15.58 6.99 15.61
N PHE A 27 -14.63 6.96 16.54
CA PHE A 27 -14.92 7.01 17.98
C PHE A 27 -15.43 8.39 18.43
N ARG A 28 -14.79 9.48 17.96
CA ARG A 28 -15.08 10.83 18.44
C ARG A 28 -16.25 11.50 17.74
N PHE A 29 -16.45 11.20 16.45
CA PHE A 29 -17.42 11.89 15.59
C PHE A 29 -18.41 10.94 14.89
N GLY A 30 -18.32 9.62 15.10
CA GLY A 30 -19.23 8.65 14.47
C GLY A 30 -19.03 8.47 12.96
N ILE A 31 -17.99 9.07 12.39
CA ILE A 31 -17.76 9.06 10.94
C ILE A 31 -17.40 7.65 10.48
N ASP A 32 -18.11 7.17 9.47
CA ASP A 32 -17.84 5.87 8.88
C ASP A 32 -16.45 5.82 8.19
N PRO A 33 -15.66 4.73 8.37
CA PRO A 33 -14.34 4.63 7.75
C PRO A 33 -14.36 4.74 6.22
N LEU A 34 -15.41 4.27 5.55
CA LEU A 34 -15.54 4.42 4.09
C LEU A 34 -15.84 5.85 3.67
N LEU A 35 -16.64 6.57 4.47
CA LEU A 35 -16.89 7.98 4.23
C LEU A 35 -15.61 8.81 4.42
N PHE A 36 -14.84 8.52 5.49
CA PHE A 36 -13.53 9.11 5.69
C PHE A 36 -12.60 8.83 4.50
N LEU A 37 -12.56 7.58 4.04
CA LEU A 37 -11.76 7.15 2.89
C LEU A 37 -12.08 7.92 1.61
N ALA A 38 -13.37 8.08 1.30
CA ALA A 38 -13.82 8.79 0.10
C ALA A 38 -13.34 10.24 0.10
N TRP A 39 -13.51 10.95 1.22
CA TRP A 39 -13.04 12.34 1.35
C TRP A 39 -11.52 12.46 1.40
N TYR A 40 -10.84 11.53 2.06
CA TYR A 40 -9.38 11.50 2.14
C TYR A 40 -8.75 11.32 0.75
N PHE A 41 -9.22 10.35 -0.04
CA PHE A 41 -8.73 10.17 -1.41
C PHE A 41 -9.18 11.27 -2.36
N GLY A 42 -10.38 11.82 -2.18
CA GLY A 42 -10.84 12.98 -2.93
C GLY A 42 -9.93 14.19 -2.73
N ALA A 43 -9.60 14.52 -1.47
CA ALA A 43 -8.66 15.59 -1.15
C ALA A 43 -7.27 15.30 -1.74
N THR A 44 -6.78 14.07 -1.62
CA THR A 44 -5.49 13.65 -2.21
C THR A 44 -5.46 13.85 -3.72
N ALA A 45 -6.50 13.45 -4.44
CA ALA A 45 -6.60 13.62 -5.88
C ALA A 45 -6.59 15.11 -6.28
N ILE A 46 -7.39 15.94 -5.60
CA ILE A 46 -7.43 17.39 -5.83
C ILE A 46 -6.05 18.01 -5.59
N SER A 47 -5.39 17.68 -4.48
CA SER A 47 -4.07 18.22 -4.15
C SER A 47 -3.00 17.82 -5.17
N ILE A 48 -3.03 16.58 -5.68
CA ILE A 48 -2.10 16.14 -6.74
C ILE A 48 -2.37 16.89 -8.05
N MET A 49 -3.63 17.05 -8.44
CA MET A 49 -3.99 17.81 -9.65
C MET A 49 -3.57 19.28 -9.54
N ALA A 50 -3.81 19.91 -8.39
CA ALA A 50 -3.38 21.27 -8.12
C ALA A 50 -1.84 21.39 -8.18
N TYR A 51 -1.11 20.44 -7.59
CA TYR A 51 0.34 20.41 -7.64
C TYR A 51 0.87 20.31 -9.08
N LEU A 52 0.29 19.42 -9.91
CA LEU A 52 0.67 19.29 -11.31
C LEU A 52 0.40 20.57 -12.10
N ALA A 53 -0.78 21.17 -11.91
CA ALA A 53 -1.14 22.43 -12.57
C ALA A 53 -0.19 23.58 -12.18
N LEU A 54 0.07 23.76 -10.88
CA LEU A 54 0.97 24.80 -10.36
C LEU A 54 2.44 24.57 -10.76
N SER A 55 2.82 23.33 -11.04
CA SER A 55 4.16 22.98 -11.53
C SER A 55 4.30 23.12 -13.05
N GLY A 56 3.30 23.68 -13.75
CA GLY A 56 3.31 23.84 -15.21
C GLY A 56 3.09 22.52 -15.99
N ARG A 57 2.65 21.46 -15.31
CA ARG A 57 2.45 20.10 -15.88
C ARG A 57 0.97 19.79 -16.07
N SER A 58 0.16 20.79 -16.39
CA SER A 58 -1.29 20.65 -16.59
C SER A 58 -1.63 19.67 -17.73
N GLY A 59 -0.79 19.59 -18.76
CA GLY A 59 -0.95 18.65 -19.87
C GLY A 59 -0.80 17.17 -19.48
N GLU A 60 -0.28 16.87 -18.29
CA GLU A 60 -0.12 15.49 -17.80
C GLU A 60 -1.29 15.03 -16.90
N ILE A 61 -2.24 15.92 -16.59
CA ILE A 61 -3.36 15.61 -15.69
C ILE A 61 -4.27 14.52 -16.27
N LEU A 62 -4.49 14.55 -17.59
CA LEU A 62 -5.35 13.60 -18.28
C LEU A 62 -4.53 12.71 -19.21
N PRO A 63 -4.42 11.40 -18.93
CA PRO A 63 -3.87 10.46 -19.89
C PRO A 63 -4.84 10.26 -21.07
N PRO A 64 -4.41 9.58 -22.15
CA PRO A 64 -5.31 9.20 -23.24
C PRO A 64 -6.56 8.47 -22.72
N ALA A 65 -7.72 8.72 -23.34
CA ALA A 65 -9.01 8.27 -22.83
C ALA A 65 -9.10 6.75 -22.59
N SER A 66 -8.48 5.94 -23.44
CA SER A 66 -8.42 4.48 -23.28
C SER A 66 -7.64 4.06 -22.03
N ILE A 67 -6.51 4.72 -21.75
CA ILE A 67 -5.70 4.47 -20.55
C ILE A 67 -6.43 4.98 -19.30
N LEU A 68 -7.08 6.13 -19.39
CA LEU A 68 -7.92 6.66 -18.31
C LEU A 68 -9.01 5.67 -17.93
N ALA A 69 -9.73 5.09 -18.90
CA ALA A 69 -10.77 4.10 -18.64
C ALA A 69 -10.22 2.87 -17.90
N VAL A 70 -9.03 2.38 -18.27
CA VAL A 70 -8.36 1.26 -17.59
C VAL A 70 -7.99 1.65 -16.15
N ILE A 71 -7.40 2.82 -15.93
CA ILE A 71 -7.06 3.32 -14.58
C ILE A 71 -8.30 3.42 -13.71
N LEU A 72 -9.39 3.98 -14.24
CA LEU A 72 -10.66 4.13 -13.52
C LEU A 72 -11.27 2.77 -13.20
N LEU A 73 -11.23 1.81 -14.13
CA LEU A 73 -11.74 0.46 -13.89
C LEU A 73 -10.96 -0.26 -12.79
N ILE A 74 -9.62 -0.19 -12.82
CA ILE A 74 -8.75 -0.75 -11.78
C ILE A 74 -9.02 -0.07 -10.43
N GLY A 75 -9.16 1.26 -10.42
CA GLY A 75 -9.47 2.03 -9.22
C GLY A 75 -10.84 1.67 -8.63
N ALA A 76 -11.87 1.58 -9.47
CA ALA A 76 -13.23 1.27 -9.05
C ALA A 76 -13.39 -0.17 -8.53
N THR A 77 -12.63 -1.11 -9.09
CA THR A 77 -12.69 -2.52 -8.69
C THR A 77 -11.68 -2.81 -7.59
N PHE A 78 -10.40 -2.94 -7.94
CA PHE A 78 -9.33 -3.30 -7.02
C PHE A 78 -9.02 -2.20 -6.01
N GLY A 79 -9.02 -0.93 -6.44
CA GLY A 79 -8.74 0.19 -5.55
C GLY A 79 -9.80 0.34 -4.45
N ALA A 80 -11.08 0.33 -4.80
CA ALA A 80 -12.17 0.43 -3.85
C ALA A 80 -12.22 -0.78 -2.91
N LEU A 81 -12.08 -2.00 -3.44
CA LEU A 81 -12.07 -3.22 -2.62
C LEU A 81 -10.88 -3.26 -1.66
N ALA A 82 -9.66 -3.00 -2.14
CA ALA A 82 -8.46 -3.06 -1.32
C ALA A 82 -8.47 -2.00 -0.21
N ASN A 83 -8.70 -0.73 -0.56
CA ASN A 83 -8.65 0.35 0.42
C ASN A 83 -9.88 0.36 1.32
N GLY A 84 -11.07 0.03 0.79
CA GLY A 84 -12.29 -0.09 1.58
C GLY A 84 -12.16 -1.18 2.65
N SER A 85 -11.68 -2.36 2.27
CA SER A 85 -11.42 -3.45 3.20
C SER A 85 -10.35 -3.09 4.24
N LEU A 86 -9.26 -2.43 3.81
CA LEU A 86 -8.20 -1.99 4.72
C LEU A 86 -8.71 -0.99 5.76
N PHE A 87 -9.42 0.06 5.34
CA PHE A 87 -9.85 1.12 6.25
C PHE A 87 -10.96 0.64 7.20
N GLN A 88 -11.83 -0.25 6.75
CA GLN A 88 -12.76 -0.94 7.64
C GLN A 88 -12.01 -1.81 8.66
N ALA A 89 -11.04 -2.61 8.22
CA ALA A 89 -10.25 -3.46 9.11
C ALA A 89 -9.51 -2.66 10.18
N ILE A 90 -8.99 -1.47 9.85
CA ILE A 90 -8.37 -0.54 10.82
C ILE A 90 -9.36 -0.16 11.93
N GLY A 91 -10.63 0.09 11.59
CA GLY A 91 -11.66 0.43 12.57
C GLY A 91 -12.10 -0.76 13.45
N LEU A 92 -11.83 -1.99 13.04
CA LEU A 92 -12.25 -3.22 13.72
C LEU A 92 -11.12 -3.89 14.52
N ALA A 93 -9.87 -3.65 14.14
CA ALA A 93 -8.72 -4.32 14.74
C ALA A 93 -8.48 -3.85 16.18
N PRO A 94 -7.97 -4.72 17.08
CA PRO A 94 -7.59 -4.34 18.44
C PRO A 94 -6.43 -3.33 18.48
N ASN A 95 -5.65 -3.26 17.40
CA ASN A 95 -4.62 -2.25 17.18
C ASN A 95 -4.70 -1.78 15.72
N PRO A 96 -4.89 -0.47 15.46
CA PRO A 96 -5.05 0.06 14.11
C PRO A 96 -3.80 -0.06 13.23
N GLY A 97 -2.63 -0.36 13.82
CA GLY A 97 -1.38 -0.60 13.10
C GLY A 97 -1.28 -2.02 12.50
N LEU A 98 -2.08 -2.99 12.95
CA LEU A 98 -1.99 -4.37 12.47
C LEU A 98 -2.48 -4.53 11.03
N PRO A 99 -3.65 -4.01 10.62
CA PRO A 99 -4.10 -4.17 9.23
C PRO A 99 -3.15 -3.55 8.19
N PRO A 100 -2.60 -2.33 8.38
CA PRO A 100 -1.58 -1.79 7.47
C PRO A 100 -0.31 -2.63 7.42
N ALA A 101 0.14 -3.20 8.55
CA ALA A 101 1.31 -4.06 8.59
C ALA A 101 1.10 -5.34 7.75
N ILE A 102 -0.09 -5.95 7.85
CA ILE A 102 -0.47 -7.10 7.01
C ILE A 102 -0.59 -6.68 5.54
N TYR A 103 -1.27 -5.56 5.27
CA TYR A 103 -1.43 -5.04 3.90
C TYR A 103 -0.09 -4.74 3.22
N ALA A 104 0.93 -4.30 3.97
CA ALA A 104 2.27 -4.05 3.45
C ALA A 104 2.95 -5.29 2.85
N THR A 105 2.53 -6.51 3.21
CA THR A 105 3.03 -7.75 2.56
C THR A 105 2.71 -7.86 1.08
N SER A 106 1.70 -7.12 0.61
CA SER A 106 1.40 -7.03 -0.82
C SER A 106 2.64 -6.61 -1.62
N SER A 107 3.55 -5.82 -1.04
CA SER A 107 4.83 -5.46 -1.65
C SER A 107 5.70 -6.65 -2.05
N MET A 108 5.60 -7.78 -1.33
CA MET A 108 6.35 -9.00 -1.59
C MET A 108 5.75 -9.76 -2.77
N LEU A 109 4.41 -9.85 -2.80
CA LEU A 109 3.69 -10.40 -3.95
C LEU A 109 4.01 -9.57 -5.20
N VAL A 110 4.00 -8.24 -5.08
CA VAL A 110 4.40 -7.33 -6.16
C VAL A 110 5.84 -7.58 -6.58
N PHE A 111 6.78 -7.76 -5.65
CA PHE A 111 8.19 -8.03 -5.98
C PHE A 111 8.34 -9.31 -6.82
N PHE A 112 7.84 -10.44 -6.32
CA PHE A 112 7.96 -11.72 -7.03
C PHE A 112 7.19 -11.74 -8.35
N LEU A 113 5.98 -11.17 -8.37
CA LEU A 113 5.19 -11.08 -9.59
C LEU A 113 5.87 -10.18 -10.62
N SER A 114 6.51 -9.09 -10.20
CA SER A 114 7.25 -8.21 -11.10
C SER A 114 8.46 -8.92 -11.71
N VAL A 115 9.18 -9.74 -10.95
CA VAL A 115 10.26 -10.59 -11.47
C VAL A 115 9.73 -11.60 -12.49
N ALA A 116 8.63 -12.28 -12.17
CA ALA A 116 8.00 -13.24 -13.07
C ALA A 116 7.55 -12.57 -14.38
N LEU A 117 6.82 -11.45 -14.30
CA LEU A 117 6.32 -10.71 -15.45
C LEU A 117 7.45 -10.13 -16.31
N ALA A 118 8.52 -9.62 -15.70
CA ALA A 118 9.70 -9.15 -16.44
C ALA A 118 10.41 -10.28 -17.18
N GLY A 119 10.43 -11.50 -16.61
CA GLY A 119 10.99 -12.68 -17.25
C GLY A 119 10.12 -13.24 -18.38
N THR A 120 8.80 -13.28 -18.20
CA THR A 120 7.87 -13.87 -19.19
C THR A 120 7.41 -12.90 -20.27
N CYS A 121 7.34 -11.61 -19.96
CA CYS A 121 6.82 -10.57 -20.85
C CYS A 121 7.79 -9.36 -20.94
N PRO A 122 9.03 -9.57 -21.42
CA PRO A 122 10.09 -8.54 -21.40
C PRO A 122 9.81 -7.34 -22.31
N THR A 123 8.88 -7.45 -23.26
CA THR A 123 8.45 -6.34 -24.12
C THR A 123 7.48 -5.38 -23.42
N LEU A 124 6.84 -5.83 -22.33
CA LEU A 124 5.83 -5.06 -21.58
C LEU A 124 6.35 -4.58 -20.22
N PHE A 125 7.29 -5.33 -19.61
CA PHE A 125 7.79 -5.05 -18.28
C PHE A 125 9.29 -4.74 -18.29
N LYS A 126 9.69 -3.75 -17.49
CA LYS A 126 11.10 -3.44 -17.30
C LYS A 126 11.79 -4.55 -16.51
N PRO A 127 13.08 -4.85 -16.79
CA PRO A 127 13.86 -5.76 -15.96
C PRO A 127 13.85 -5.35 -14.49
N VAL A 128 13.67 -6.33 -13.61
CA VAL A 128 13.63 -6.15 -12.15
C VAL A 128 14.91 -6.72 -11.54
N ILE A 129 15.58 -5.91 -10.73
CA ILE A 129 16.78 -6.35 -9.99
C ILE A 129 16.34 -7.16 -8.77
N ALA A 130 16.62 -8.46 -8.80
CA ALA A 130 16.32 -9.40 -7.73
C ALA A 130 17.59 -10.12 -7.24
N ASP A 131 18.41 -9.41 -6.47
CA ASP A 131 19.56 -10.00 -5.79
C ASP A 131 19.14 -10.73 -4.50
N PHE A 132 20.00 -11.65 -4.05
CA PHE A 132 19.76 -12.45 -2.84
C PHE A 132 19.57 -11.59 -1.58
N GLY A 133 20.25 -10.44 -1.50
CA GLY A 133 20.10 -9.53 -0.37
C GLY A 133 18.68 -8.99 -0.21
N ARG A 134 18.02 -8.64 -1.32
CA ARG A 134 16.61 -8.22 -1.33
C ARG A 134 15.65 -9.34 -0.94
N ILE A 135 15.91 -10.56 -1.42
CA ILE A 135 15.10 -11.73 -1.07
C ILE A 135 15.23 -12.05 0.43
N ALA A 136 16.44 -12.00 0.97
CA ALA A 136 16.68 -12.16 2.40
C ALA A 136 15.98 -11.07 3.24
N GLY A 137 16.04 -9.82 2.79
CA GLY A 137 15.32 -8.70 3.41
C GLY A 137 13.81 -8.91 3.46
N ILE A 138 13.20 -9.41 2.38
CA ILE A 138 11.78 -9.78 2.35
C ILE A 138 11.47 -10.87 3.39
N GLY A 139 12.33 -11.88 3.51
CA GLY A 139 12.20 -12.93 4.51
C GLY A 139 12.18 -12.39 5.95
N LEU A 140 13.04 -11.42 6.25
CA LEU A 140 13.06 -10.76 7.57
C LEU A 140 11.78 -9.97 7.85
N ILE A 141 11.24 -9.27 6.85
CA ILE A 141 9.97 -8.54 6.98
C ILE A 141 8.81 -9.52 7.25
N LEU A 142 8.76 -10.65 6.53
CA LEU A 142 7.76 -11.70 6.76
C LEU A 142 7.83 -12.27 8.17
N ALA A 143 9.04 -12.56 8.65
CA ALA A 143 9.25 -13.05 10.00
C ALA A 143 8.79 -12.03 11.05
N GLY A 144 9.19 -10.76 10.91
CA GLY A 144 8.76 -9.68 11.81
C GLY A 144 7.23 -9.53 11.84
N LEU A 145 6.58 -9.62 10.68
CA LEU A 145 5.13 -9.53 10.61
C LEU A 145 4.42 -10.73 11.23
N TYR A 146 4.90 -11.96 11.01
CA TYR A 146 4.35 -13.16 11.64
C TYR A 146 4.29 -12.99 13.16
N LEU A 147 5.34 -12.41 13.75
CA LEU A 147 5.39 -12.11 15.18
C LEU A 147 4.40 -11.00 15.58
N LEU A 148 4.31 -9.91 14.81
CA LEU A 148 3.34 -8.84 15.05
C LEU A 148 1.89 -9.33 14.97
N ALA A 149 1.60 -10.30 14.11
CA ALA A 149 0.30 -10.94 14.00
C ALA A 149 -0.02 -11.93 15.14
N GLY A 150 0.86 -12.07 16.14
CA GLY A 150 0.69 -12.97 17.28
C GLY A 150 1.26 -14.37 17.08
N GLY A 151 2.07 -14.57 16.04
CA GLY A 151 2.81 -15.81 15.79
C GLY A 151 3.77 -16.14 16.95
N LYS A 152 3.79 -17.41 17.35
CA LYS A 152 4.61 -17.88 18.48
C LYS A 152 5.89 -18.52 17.95
N ILE A 153 7.05 -17.96 18.30
CA ILE A 153 8.38 -18.53 17.97
C ILE A 153 8.54 -19.95 18.53
N ALA A 154 7.91 -20.24 19.68
CA ALA A 154 7.98 -21.53 20.36
C ALA A 154 7.34 -22.71 19.61
N GLY A 155 6.55 -22.47 18.55
CA GLY A 155 5.96 -23.54 17.73
C GLY A 155 6.91 -24.08 16.66
N PHE A 156 7.87 -23.28 16.19
CA PHE A 156 8.78 -23.66 15.11
C PHE A 156 9.83 -24.70 15.52
N PHE A 157 10.22 -24.70 16.80
CA PHE A 157 11.20 -25.63 17.38
C PHE A 157 10.56 -26.87 18.03
N ARG A 158 9.23 -27.02 17.97
CA ARG A 158 8.50 -28.11 18.66
C ARG A 158 8.03 -29.24 17.73
N ALA A 159 8.43 -29.24 16.47
CA ALA A 159 8.30 -30.39 15.58
C ALA A 159 9.61 -31.21 15.61
N GLY A 160 9.83 -31.93 16.71
CA GLY A 160 11.05 -32.70 16.92
C GLY A 160 11.23 -33.18 18.37
N GLY A 161 10.21 -33.81 18.93
CA GLY A 161 10.24 -34.48 20.23
C GLY A 161 9.26 -35.63 20.23
#